data_AF-A0A415CEJ4-F1
#
_entry.id   AF-A0A415CEJ4-F1
#
_cell.length_a   1.000
_cell.length_b   1.000
_cell.length_c   1.000
_cell.angle_alpha   90.00
_cell.angle_beta   90.00
_cell.angle_gamma   90.00
#
_symmetry.space_group_name_H-M   'P 1'
#
loop_
_entity.id
_entity.type
_entity.pdbx_description
1 polymer ?
#
loop_
_entity_poly.entity_id
_entity_poly.type
_entity_poly.pdbx_seq_one_letter_code
_entity_poly.pdbx_strand_id
1 'polypeptide(L)' 'MQRRFSEEFKRAAVARVQSEESQLSVARHLGISSKTLNRWCVTAQSYARRKTICDG' A
#
# COMPACT_ATOMS: atom_id res chain seq x y z
N MET A 1 13.88 -5.66 -17.16
CA MET A 1 13.66 -4.48 -16.29
C MET A 1 12.35 -4.61 -15.53
N GLN A 2 12.37 -4.85 -14.21
CA GLN A 2 11.17 -4.82 -13.36
C GLN A 2 11.24 -3.59 -12.44
N ARG A 3 10.74 -2.44 -12.92
CA ARG A 3 10.52 -1.24 -12.10
C ARG A 3 9.08 -0.80 -12.27
N ARG A 4 8.13 -1.58 -11.75
CA ARG A 4 6.74 -1.41 -12.20
C ARG A 4 5.96 -0.34 -11.46
N PHE A 5 6.35 0.09 -10.25
CA PHE A 5 5.72 1.23 -9.55
C PHE A 5 6.69 1.86 -8.54
N SER A 6 6.75 3.19 -8.49
CA SER A 6 7.55 3.96 -7.52
C SER A 6 7.05 3.76 -6.08
N GLU A 7 7.94 3.83 -5.09
CA GLU A 7 7.57 3.67 -3.67
C GLU A 7 6.55 4.72 -3.21
N GLU A 8 6.64 5.95 -3.72
CA GLU A 8 5.65 7.00 -3.47
C GLU A 8 4.25 6.60 -3.96
N PHE A 9 4.17 6.01 -5.15
CA PHE A 9 2.91 5.53 -5.71
C PHE A 9 2.31 4.41 -4.85
N LYS A 10 3.14 3.48 -4.36
CA LYS A 10 2.69 2.41 -3.46
C LYS A 10 2.19 2.98 -2.13
N ARG A 11 2.89 3.96 -1.56
CA ARG A 11 2.49 4.64 -0.32
C ARG A 11 1.18 5.40 -0.49
N ALA A 12 1.02 6.16 -1.57
CA ALA A 12 -0.22 6.87 -1.87
C ALA A 12 -1.40 5.90 -2.04
N ALA A 13 -1.17 4.76 -2.71
CA ALA A 13 -2.18 3.72 -2.85
C ALA A 13 -2.59 3.09 -1.51
N VAL A 14 -1.62 2.79 -0.64
CA VAL A 14 -1.89 2.24 0.70
C VAL A 14 -2.56 3.27 1.61
N ALA A 15 -2.16 4.54 1.54
CA ALA A 15 -2.77 5.63 2.31
C ALA A 15 -4.24 5.83 1.92
N ARG A 16 -4.58 5.74 0.63
CA ARG A 16 -5.97 5.74 0.17
C ARG A 16 -6.76 4.55 0.69
N VAL A 17 -6.18 3.35 0.76
CA VAL A 17 -6.86 2.17 1.37
C VAL A 17 -7.12 2.36 2.87
N GLN A 18 -6.25 3.09 3.58
CA GLN A 18 -6.43 3.38 5.01
C GLN A 18 -7.41 4.54 5.26
N SER A 19 -7.53 5.47 4.31
CA SER A 19 -8.38 6.67 4.44
C SER A 19 -9.77 6.49 3.81
N GLU A 20 -9.89 5.71 2.72
CA GLU A 20 -11.10 5.53 1.94
C GLU A 20 -11.37 4.04 1.72
N GLU A 21 -12.56 3.62 2.13
CA GLU A 21 -13.03 2.25 2.27
C GLU A 21 -12.77 1.33 1.04
N SER A 22 -12.40 0.09 1.36
CA SER A 22 -12.25 -1.10 0.52
C SER A 22 -11.18 -1.08 -0.58
N GLN A 23 -10.19 -1.98 -0.44
CA GLN A 23 -9.08 -2.22 -1.39
C GLN A 23 -9.53 -2.38 -2.85
N LEU A 24 -10.72 -2.94 -3.09
CA LEU A 24 -11.27 -3.13 -4.43
C LEU A 24 -11.56 -1.80 -5.14
N SER A 25 -12.09 -0.82 -4.43
CA SER A 25 -12.42 0.49 -4.99
C SER A 25 -11.14 1.23 -5.39
N VAL A 26 -10.17 1.25 -4.49
CA VAL A 26 -8.84 1.86 -4.72
C VAL A 26 -8.10 1.16 -5.86
N ALA A 27 -8.13 -0.18 -5.92
CA ALA A 27 -7.51 -0.94 -7.00
C ALA A 27 -8.12 -0.60 -8.37
N ARG A 28 -9.47 -0.51 -8.45
CA ARG A 28 -10.18 -0.11 -9.68
C ARG A 28 -9.83 1.31 -10.09
N HIS A 29 -9.78 2.25 -9.15
CA HIS A 29 -9.45 3.64 -9.42
C HIS A 29 -7.99 3.82 -9.88
N LEU A 30 -7.07 3.02 -9.34
CA LEU A 30 -5.64 3.07 -9.70
C LEU A 30 -5.30 2.21 -10.93
N GLY A 31 -6.26 1.44 -11.47
CA GLY A 31 -6.05 0.55 -12.60
C GLY A 31 -5.09 -0.61 -12.30
N ILE A 32 -4.94 -0.99 -11.03
CA ILE A 32 -4.05 -2.07 -10.59
C ILE A 32 -4.84 -3.25 -10.06
N SER A 33 -4.25 -4.45 -10.12
CA SER A 33 -4.88 -5.62 -9.51
C SER A 33 -4.96 -5.47 -8.00
N SER A 34 -6.12 -5.85 -7.42
CA SER A 34 -6.32 -5.91 -5.97
C SER A 34 -5.28 -6.79 -5.26
N LYS A 35 -4.77 -7.83 -5.94
CA LYS A 35 -3.69 -8.70 -5.44
C LYS A 35 -2.37 -7.94 -5.25
N THR A 36 -2.06 -7.01 -6.16
CA THR A 36 -0.87 -6.15 -6.07
C THR A 36 -1.00 -5.19 -4.90
N LEU A 37 -2.17 -4.57 -4.75
CA LEU A 37 -2.45 -3.62 -3.67
C LEU A 37 -2.46 -4.30 -2.30
N ASN A 38 -3.00 -5.51 -2.20
CA ASN A 38 -2.96 -6.31 -0.97
C ASN A 38 -1.51 -6.59 -0.54
N ARG A 39 -0.64 -6.96 -1.47
CA ARG A 39 0.77 -7.18 -1.17
C ARG A 39 1.47 -5.93 -0.64
N TRP A 40 1.12 -4.75 -1.18
CA TRP A 40 1.63 -3.47 -0.68
C TRP A 40 1.10 -3.14 0.70
N CYS A 41 -0.18 -3.42 0.97
CA CYS A 41 -0.79 -3.22 2.28
C CYS A 41 -0.12 -4.08 3.37
N VAL A 42 0.04 -5.38 3.14
CA VAL A 42 0.73 -6.32 4.05
C VAL A 42 2.19 -5.90 4.29
N THR A 43 2.87 -5.48 3.23
CA THR A 43 4.26 -5.00 3.30
C THR A 43 4.33 -3.71 4.11
N ALA A 44 3.48 -2.73 3.82
CA ALA A 44 3.40 -1.46 4.54
C ALA A 44 3.05 -1.64 6.02
N GLN A 45 2.17 -2.59 6.35
CA GLN A 45 1.84 -2.91 7.75
C GLN A 45 3.02 -3.56 8.49
N SER A 46 3.83 -4.36 7.80
CA SER A 46 5.08 -4.92 8.34
C SER A 46 6.16 -3.84 8.58
N TYR A 47 6.15 -2.76 7.80
CA TYR A 47 7.00 -1.59 8.04
C TYR A 47 6.46 -0.70 9.16
N ALA A 48 5.14 -0.49 9.21
CA ALA A 48 4.49 0.31 10.25
C ALA A 48 4.66 -0.33 11.64
N ARG A 49 4.52 -1.66 11.73
CA ARG A 49 4.71 -2.42 12.98
C ARG A 49 6.17 -2.46 13.46
N ARG A 50 7.15 -2.23 12.57
CA ARG A 50 8.55 -2.01 12.96
C ARG A 50 8.80 -0.58 13.45
N LYS A 51 8.04 0.40 12.96
CA LYS A 51 8.25 1.81 13.33
C LYS A 51 7.73 2.16 14.73
N THR A 52 6.80 1.39 15.29
CA THR A 52 6.29 1.59 16.66
C THR A 52 7.18 1.01 17.77
N ILE A 53 8.27 0.31 17.43
CA ILE A 53 9.17 -0.33 18.42
C ILE A 53 10.51 0.43 18.54
N CYS A 54 10.78 1.42 17.68
CA CYS A 54 12.10 2.06 17.58
C CYS A 54 12.10 3.58 17.86
N ASP A 55 11.00 4.15 18.35
CA ASP A 55 10.89 5.57 18.72
C ASP A 55 10.70 5.72 20.25
N GLY A 56 11.56 5.01 20.99
CA GLY A 56 11.68 5.09 22.45
C GLY A 56 13.11 5.43 22.83
#